data_AF-X1IN58-F1
#
_entry.id   AF-X1IN58-F1
#
_cell.length_a   1.000
_cell.length_b   1.000
_cell.length_c   1.000
_cell.angle_alpha   90.00
_cell.angle_beta   90.00
_cell.angle_gamma   90.00
#
_symmetry.space_group_name_H-M   'P 1'
#
loop_
_entity.id
_entity.type
_entity.pdbx_description
1 polymer ?
#
loop_
_entity_poly.entity_id
_entity_poly.type
_entity_poly.pdbx_seq_one_letter_code
_entity_poly.pdbx_strand_id
1 'polypeptide(L)'
;ALLHEARGDFDLAVVEYKKEQETSPFNHKPDFNLGLLYAKAKELEKAIKEFKSCIEKNEEFADAYVFLAKAYMDIAENLNEAEKLALKGLELKPDLRTNILAHFILADIYNRLGRHQESQQHVNKAKQLQKTISH
;
A
#
# COMPACT_ATOMS: atom_id res chain seq x y z
N ALA A 1 -14.81 6.25 11.83
CA ALA A 1 -14.58 5.50 10.57
C ALA A 1 -14.43 3.97 10.70
N LEU A 2 -13.50 3.44 11.51
CA LEU A 2 -13.17 1.99 11.58
C LEU A 2 -14.34 1.04 11.89
N LEU A 3 -15.33 1.48 12.67
CA LEU A 3 -16.52 0.69 12.99
C LEU A 3 -17.42 0.43 11.76
N HIS A 4 -17.49 1.39 10.83
CA HIS A 4 -18.27 1.26 9.60
C HIS A 4 -17.53 0.44 8.55
N GLU A 5 -16.20 0.57 8.49
CA GLU A 5 -15.36 -0.32 7.67
C GLU A 5 -15.53 -1.80 8.06
N ALA A 6 -15.57 -2.10 9.36
CA ALA A 6 -15.81 -3.44 9.88
C ALA A 6 -17.20 -4.00 9.53
N ARG A 7 -18.18 -3.12 9.26
CA ARG A 7 -19.56 -3.48 8.86
C ARG A 7 -19.77 -3.53 7.35
N GLY A 8 -18.78 -3.11 6.56
CA GLY A 8 -18.90 -3.02 5.11
C GLY A 8 -19.62 -1.77 4.61
N ASP A 9 -19.92 -0.81 5.50
CA ASP A 9 -20.58 0.44 5.15
C ASP A 9 -19.57 1.42 4.54
N PHE A 10 -19.19 1.17 3.29
CA PHE A 10 -18.14 1.89 2.57
C PHE A 10 -18.36 3.41 2.58
N ASP A 11 -19.57 3.86 2.23
CA ASP A 11 -19.89 5.29 2.12
C ASP A 11 -19.77 6.01 3.46
N LEU A 12 -20.21 5.37 4.55
CA LEU A 12 -20.12 5.94 5.90
C LEU A 12 -18.67 6.00 6.37
N ALA A 13 -17.86 4.99 6.07
CA ALA A 13 -16.43 5.01 6.40
C ALA A 13 -15.70 6.14 5.66
N VAL A 14 -16.02 6.38 4.39
CA VAL A 14 -15.47 7.49 3.59
C VAL A 14 -15.82 8.84 4.19
N VAL A 15 -17.10 9.06 4.58
CA VAL A 15 -17.54 10.31 5.21
C VAL A 15 -16.77 10.59 6.50
N GLU A 16 -16.62 9.58 7.34
CA GLU A 16 -15.91 9.71 8.61
C GLU A 16 -14.42 10.01 8.42
N TYR A 17 -13.74 9.31 7.50
CA TYR A 17 -12.32 9.60 7.22
C TYR A 17 -12.11 11.00 6.63
N LYS A 18 -13.02 11.47 5.76
CA LYS A 18 -12.95 12.85 5.24
C LYS A 18 -13.11 13.89 6.35
N LYS A 19 -14.02 13.67 7.30
CA LYS A 19 -14.16 14.52 8.48
C LYS A 19 -12.91 14.49 9.37
N GLU A 20 -12.26 13.34 9.51
CA GLU A 20 -10.98 13.23 10.20
C GLU A 20 -9.87 14.01 9.48
N GLN A 21 -9.82 13.98 8.14
CA GLN A 21 -8.88 14.79 7.34
C GLN A 21 -9.10 16.29 7.57
N GLU A 22 -10.35 16.75 7.68
CA GLU A 22 -10.67 18.17 7.94
C GLU A 22 -10.30 18.59 9.37
N THR A 23 -10.63 17.76 10.36
CA THR A 23 -10.42 18.08 11.78
C THR A 23 -8.98 17.85 12.25
N SER A 24 -8.20 17.03 11.53
CA SER A 24 -6.82 16.67 11.85
C SER A 24 -5.95 16.71 10.58
N PRO A 25 -5.68 17.89 10.00
CA PRO A 25 -5.06 18.02 8.68
C PRO A 25 -3.63 17.48 8.58
N PHE A 26 -2.93 17.34 9.71
CA PHE A 26 -1.56 16.80 9.77
C PHE A 26 -1.51 15.31 10.11
N ASN A 27 -2.66 14.67 10.38
CA ASN A 27 -2.72 13.23 10.62
C ASN A 27 -2.77 12.50 9.29
N HIS A 28 -1.78 11.63 9.02
CA HIS A 28 -1.67 10.85 7.79
C HIS A 28 -2.56 9.58 7.77
N LYS A 29 -3.02 9.12 8.95
CA LYS A 29 -3.77 7.86 9.08
C LYS A 29 -5.12 7.86 8.33
N PRO A 30 -5.93 8.94 8.36
CA PRO A 30 -7.16 8.99 7.59
C PRO A 30 -6.92 8.88 6.09
N ASP A 31 -5.87 9.53 5.56
CA ASP A 31 -5.49 9.41 4.14
C ASP A 31 -5.12 7.96 3.80
N PHE A 32 -4.29 7.32 4.62
CA PHE A 32 -3.95 5.92 4.40
C PHE A 32 -5.18 5.00 4.39
N ASN A 33 -6.04 5.11 5.40
CA ASN A 33 -7.22 4.26 5.50
C ASN A 33 -8.22 4.52 4.37
N LEU A 34 -8.39 5.78 3.96
CA LEU A 34 -9.22 6.14 2.82
C LEU A 34 -8.64 5.59 1.51
N GLY A 35 -7.32 5.59 1.37
CA GLY A 35 -6.62 4.93 0.27
C GLY A 35 -6.86 3.42 0.22
N LEU A 36 -6.79 2.74 1.37
CA LEU A 36 -7.11 1.31 1.48
C LEU A 36 -8.55 1.01 1.08
N LEU A 37 -9.50 1.84 1.54
CA LEU A 37 -10.90 1.75 1.15
C LEU A 37 -11.07 1.87 -0.36
N TYR A 38 -10.58 2.95 -0.97
CA TYR A 38 -10.69 3.14 -2.42
C TYR A 38 -10.03 2.01 -3.21
N ALA A 39 -8.87 1.49 -2.76
CA ALA A 39 -8.22 0.36 -3.39
C ALA A 39 -9.08 -0.92 -3.33
N LYS A 40 -9.76 -1.17 -2.20
CA LYS A 40 -10.72 -2.27 -2.05
C LYS A 40 -11.94 -2.10 -2.96
N ALA A 41 -12.39 -0.87 -3.17
CA ALA A 41 -13.47 -0.52 -4.10
C ALA A 41 -13.04 -0.48 -5.58
N LYS A 42 -11.77 -0.79 -5.90
CA LYS A 42 -11.18 -0.70 -7.25
C LYS A 42 -11.14 0.71 -7.84
N GLU A 43 -11.29 1.73 -7.00
CA GLU A 43 -11.13 3.14 -7.37
C GLU A 43 -9.67 3.55 -7.23
N LEU A 44 -8.81 2.99 -8.10
CA LEU A 44 -7.36 3.04 -7.94
C LEU A 44 -6.79 4.46 -8.04
N GLU A 45 -7.35 5.34 -8.85
CA GLU A 45 -6.92 6.73 -8.98
C GLU A 45 -7.16 7.52 -7.68
N LYS A 46 -8.30 7.26 -7.01
CA LYS A 46 -8.58 7.85 -5.70
C LYS A 46 -7.63 7.29 -4.65
N ALA A 47 -7.40 5.98 -4.66
CA ALA A 47 -6.45 5.35 -3.75
C ALA A 47 -5.04 5.95 -3.87
N ILE A 48 -4.55 6.12 -5.09
CA ILE A 48 -3.25 6.77 -5.39
C ILE A 48 -3.19 8.18 -4.80
N LYS A 49 -4.26 8.97 -4.97
CA LYS A 49 -4.30 10.33 -4.42
C LYS A 49 -4.18 10.33 -2.89
N GLU A 50 -4.93 9.47 -2.21
CA GLU A 50 -4.89 9.40 -0.75
C GLU A 50 -3.56 8.86 -0.22
N PHE A 51 -2.96 7.83 -0.84
CA PHE A 51 -1.64 7.35 -0.44
C PHE A 51 -0.53 8.40 -0.66
N LYS A 52 -0.61 9.19 -1.73
CA LYS A 52 0.30 10.34 -1.92
C LYS A 52 0.13 11.38 -0.82
N SER A 53 -1.10 11.75 -0.48
CA SER A 53 -1.34 12.68 0.63
C SER A 53 -0.84 12.14 1.97
N CYS A 54 -0.98 10.84 2.21
CA CYS A 54 -0.40 10.18 3.38
C CYS A 54 1.12 10.35 3.44
N ILE A 55 1.81 10.15 2.32
CA ILE A 55 3.28 10.30 2.22
C ILE A 55 3.69 11.77 2.40
N GLU A 56 2.95 12.72 1.83
CA GLU A 56 3.20 14.16 2.02
C GLU A 56 3.12 14.58 3.49
N LYS A 57 2.23 13.94 4.27
CA LYS A 57 2.05 14.21 5.71
C LYS A 57 3.03 13.43 6.58
N ASN A 58 3.50 12.28 6.14
CA ASN A 58 4.48 11.46 6.84
C ASN A 58 5.34 10.64 5.86
N GLU A 59 6.51 11.18 5.53
CA GLU A 59 7.48 10.57 4.61
C GLU A 59 8.15 9.29 5.14
N GLU A 60 8.04 9.02 6.44
CA GLU A 60 8.58 7.81 7.06
C GLU A 60 7.53 6.69 7.15
N PHE A 61 6.29 6.93 6.71
CA PHE A 61 5.23 5.94 6.77
C PHE A 61 5.37 4.89 5.65
N ALA A 62 6.19 3.89 5.93
CA ALA A 62 6.57 2.80 5.03
C ALA A 62 5.39 2.15 4.29
N ASP A 63 4.27 1.93 5.00
CA ASP A 63 3.12 1.21 4.43
C ASP A 63 2.48 1.96 3.27
N ALA A 64 2.40 3.31 3.34
CA ALA A 64 1.82 4.10 2.25
C ALA A 64 2.62 3.96 0.95
N TYR A 65 3.95 3.85 1.01
CA TYR A 65 4.78 3.59 -0.16
C TYR A 65 4.48 2.22 -0.79
N VAL A 66 4.31 1.18 0.02
CA VAL A 66 4.01 -0.18 -0.46
C VAL A 66 2.61 -0.25 -1.09
N PHE A 67 1.61 0.39 -0.47
CA PHE A 67 0.25 0.41 -1.02
C PHE A 67 0.13 1.32 -2.25
N LEU A 68 0.88 2.42 -2.32
CA LEU A 68 0.98 3.23 -3.53
C LEU A 68 1.64 2.47 -4.68
N ALA A 69 2.72 1.73 -4.40
CA ALA A 69 3.35 0.83 -5.38
C ALA A 69 2.36 -0.21 -5.91
N LYS A 70 1.58 -0.83 -5.01
CA LYS A 70 0.52 -1.77 -5.39
C LYS A 70 -0.49 -1.13 -6.32
N ALA A 71 -0.98 0.08 -5.99
CA ALA A 71 -1.97 0.77 -6.80
C ALA A 71 -1.42 1.11 -8.19
N TYR A 72 -0.17 1.58 -8.28
CA TYR A 72 0.50 1.83 -9.56
C TYR A 72 0.72 0.57 -10.40
N MET A 73 1.07 -0.54 -9.76
CA MET A 73 1.19 -1.84 -10.40
C MET A 73 -0.15 -2.34 -10.95
N ASP A 74 -1.23 -2.19 -10.17
CA ASP A 74 -2.59 -2.63 -10.52
C ASP A 74 -3.17 -1.87 -11.72
N ILE A 75 -2.88 -0.56 -11.87
CA ILE A 75 -3.28 0.21 -13.06
C ILE A 75 -2.35 0.02 -14.27
N ALA A 76 -1.25 -0.74 -14.11
CA ALA A 76 -0.26 -1.03 -15.15
C ALA A 76 0.39 0.18 -15.82
N GLU A 77 0.20 1.39 -15.28
CA GLU A 77 0.62 2.63 -15.93
C GLU A 77 2.12 2.90 -15.75
N ASN A 78 2.71 2.49 -14.61
CA ASN A 78 4.11 2.82 -14.30
C ASN A 78 4.79 1.78 -13.39
N LEU A 79 5.22 0.66 -13.99
CA LEU A 79 5.91 -0.41 -13.27
C LEU A 79 7.25 0.02 -12.66
N ASN A 80 7.99 0.89 -13.34
CA ASN A 80 9.28 1.38 -12.84
C ASN A 80 9.10 2.28 -11.60
N GLU A 81 8.06 3.10 -11.56
CA GLU A 81 7.77 3.91 -10.37
C GLU A 81 7.21 3.05 -9.23
N ALA A 82 6.37 2.06 -9.54
CA ALA A 82 5.91 1.09 -8.56
C ALA A 82 7.09 0.33 -7.92
N GLU A 83 8.11 -0.05 -8.70
CA GLU A 83 9.33 -0.68 -8.19
C GLU A 83 10.04 0.21 -7.16
N LYS A 84 10.30 1.47 -7.52
CA LYS A 84 10.98 2.43 -6.63
C LYS A 84 10.22 2.64 -5.33
N LEU A 85 8.90 2.78 -5.41
CA LEU A 85 8.04 2.96 -4.25
C LEU A 85 8.05 1.73 -3.33
N ALA A 86 7.95 0.52 -3.89
CA ALA A 86 8.00 -0.71 -3.09
C ALA A 86 9.37 -0.88 -2.41
N LEU A 87 10.46 -0.57 -3.11
CA LEU A 87 11.81 -0.57 -2.52
C LEU A 87 11.96 0.49 -1.43
N LYS A 88 11.41 1.69 -1.61
CA LYS A 88 11.42 2.74 -0.58
C LYS A 88 10.64 2.32 0.66
N GLY A 89 9.47 1.71 0.47
CA GLY A 89 8.67 1.15 1.57
C GLY A 89 9.48 0.13 2.38
N LEU A 90 10.17 -0.80 1.72
CA LEU A 90 11.04 -1.78 2.38
C LEU A 90 12.21 -1.14 3.15
N GLU A 91 12.83 -0.09 2.60
CA GLU A 91 13.91 0.66 3.26
C GLU A 91 13.42 1.27 4.59
N LEU A 92 12.19 1.81 4.60
CA LEU A 92 11.55 2.42 5.75
C LEU A 92 11.03 1.40 6.79
N LYS A 93 11.24 0.09 6.56
CA LYS A 93 10.89 -1.01 7.48
C LYS A 93 9.38 -1.04 7.81
N PRO A 94 8.54 -1.47 6.86
CA PRO A 94 7.11 -1.58 7.08
C PRO A 94 6.81 -2.71 8.06
N ASP A 95 5.55 -2.80 8.52
CA ASP A 95 5.13 -3.92 9.35
C ASP A 95 5.35 -5.27 8.62
N LEU A 96 5.36 -6.39 9.36
CA LEU A 96 5.67 -7.69 8.78
C LEU A 96 4.73 -8.10 7.63
N ARG A 97 3.43 -7.81 7.71
CA ARG A 97 2.48 -8.12 6.64
C ARG A 97 2.73 -7.24 5.43
N THR A 98 2.98 -5.96 5.64
CA THR A 98 3.26 -5.00 4.56
C THR A 98 4.63 -5.27 3.92
N ASN A 99 5.61 -5.77 4.67
CA ASN A 99 6.91 -6.24 4.17
C ASN A 99 6.74 -7.46 3.23
N ILE A 100 5.95 -8.44 3.65
CA ILE A 100 5.61 -9.60 2.82
C ILE A 100 4.91 -9.15 1.53
N LEU A 101 3.94 -8.23 1.64
CA LEU A 101 3.22 -7.66 0.50
C LEU A 101 4.18 -6.96 -0.47
N ALA A 102 5.09 -6.14 0.03
CA ALA A 102 6.07 -5.43 -0.79
C ALA A 102 6.94 -6.39 -1.62
N HIS A 103 7.36 -7.51 -1.02
CA HIS A 103 8.09 -8.54 -1.76
C HIS A 103 7.24 -9.24 -2.83
N PHE A 104 5.95 -9.50 -2.58
CA PHE A 104 5.08 -10.02 -3.65
C PHE A 104 4.84 -9.01 -4.77
N ILE A 105 4.69 -7.73 -4.45
CA ILE A 105 4.58 -6.65 -5.44
C ILE A 105 5.83 -6.60 -6.31
N LEU A 106 7.02 -6.57 -5.71
CA LEU A 106 8.29 -6.57 -6.46
C LEU A 106 8.44 -7.81 -7.34
N ALA A 107 8.03 -8.98 -6.84
CA ALA A 107 8.04 -10.20 -7.65
C ALA A 107 7.14 -10.09 -8.90
N ASP A 108 5.93 -9.57 -8.75
CA ASP A 108 5.01 -9.37 -9.88
C ASP A 108 5.55 -8.33 -10.88
N ILE A 109 6.02 -7.18 -10.37
CA ILE A 109 6.65 -6.14 -11.18
C ILE A 109 7.82 -6.73 -11.99
N TYR A 110 8.71 -7.48 -11.35
CA TYR A 110 9.85 -8.08 -12.04
C TYR A 110 9.46 -9.16 -13.04
N ASN A 111 8.44 -9.97 -12.77
CA ASN A 111 7.91 -10.90 -13.77
C ASN A 111 7.40 -10.15 -15.00
N ARG A 112 6.65 -9.07 -14.82
CA ARG A 112 6.09 -8.25 -15.91
C ARG A 112 7.17 -7.51 -16.71
N LEU A 113 8.30 -7.22 -16.09
CA LEU A 113 9.48 -6.63 -16.73
C LEU A 113 10.45 -7.67 -17.33
N GLY A 114 10.16 -8.98 -17.26
CA GLY A 114 11.05 -10.04 -17.74
C GLY A 114 12.27 -10.33 -16.85
N ARG A 115 12.31 -9.72 -15.66
CA ARG A 115 13.37 -9.80 -14.64
C ARG A 115 13.17 -11.02 -13.73
N HIS A 116 13.20 -12.22 -14.31
CA HIS A 116 12.80 -13.45 -13.62
C HIS A 116 13.69 -13.82 -12.42
N GLN A 117 14.98 -13.47 -12.44
CA GLN A 117 15.88 -13.75 -11.31
C GLN A 117 15.53 -12.91 -10.08
N GLU A 118 15.37 -11.59 -10.21
CA GLU A 118 14.97 -10.75 -9.06
C GLU A 118 13.58 -11.12 -8.55
N SER A 119 12.65 -11.46 -9.46
CA SER A 119 11.33 -11.97 -9.09
C SER A 119 11.44 -13.16 -8.14
N GLN A 120 12.24 -14.17 -8.50
CA GLN A 120 12.42 -15.37 -7.67
C GLN A 120 13.04 -15.06 -6.31
N GLN A 121 13.97 -14.11 -6.24
CA GLN A 121 14.56 -13.66 -4.97
C GLN A 121 13.50 -13.09 -4.03
N HIS A 122 12.62 -12.22 -4.54
CA HIS A 122 11.56 -11.63 -3.72
C HIS A 122 10.47 -12.64 -3.32
N VAL A 123 10.09 -13.56 -4.20
CA VAL A 123 9.18 -14.67 -3.84
C VAL A 123 9.76 -15.48 -2.68
N ASN A 124 11.06 -15.82 -2.74
CA ASN A 124 11.72 -16.58 -1.69
C ASN A 124 11.73 -15.81 -0.35
N LYS A 125 11.99 -14.51 -0.40
CA LYS A 125 11.99 -13.66 0.78
C LYS A 125 10.60 -13.55 1.42
N ALA A 126 9.55 -13.34 0.62
CA ALA A 126 8.16 -13.30 1.09
C ALA A 126 7.78 -14.63 1.78
N LYS A 127 8.10 -15.77 1.17
CA LYS A 127 7.84 -17.11 1.74
C LYS A 127 8.61 -17.35 3.04
N GLN A 128 9.84 -16.87 3.13
CA GLN A 128 10.63 -16.98 4.37
C GLN A 128 9.95 -16.21 5.51
N LEU A 129 9.50 -14.98 5.26
CA LEU A 129 8.82 -14.15 6.24
C LEU A 129 7.46 -14.72 6.66
N GLN A 130 6.71 -15.33 5.74
CA GLN A 130 5.45 -16.01 6.05
C GLN A 130 5.63 -17.18 7.02
N LYS A 131 6.73 -17.93 6.91
CA LYS A 131 7.03 -19.03 7.86
C LYS A 131 7.22 -18.53 9.28
N THR A 132 7.73 -17.31 9.45
CA THR A 132 7.88 -16.64 10.75
C THR A 132 6.54 -16.30 11.40
N ILE A 133 5.46 -16.12 10.62
CA ILE A 133 4.10 -15.86 11.15
C ILE A 133 3.44 -17.14 11.67
N SER A 134 3.81 -18.30 11.12
CA SER A 134 3.14 -19.58 11.38
C SER A 134 3.67 -20.32 12.61
N HIS A 135 4.61 -19.72 13.36
CA HIS A 135 5.20 -20.22 14.60
C HIS A 135 4.99 -19.19 15.71
#